data_AF-A0A7V3UXS3-F1
#
_entry.id   AF-A0A7V3UXS3-F1
#
_cell.length_a   1.000
_cell.length_b   1.000
_cell.length_c   1.000
_cell.angle_alpha   90.00
_cell.angle_beta   90.00
_cell.angle_gamma   90.00
#
_symmetry.space_group_name_H-M   'P 1'
#
loop_
_entity.id
_entity.type
_entity.pdbx_description
1 polymer ?
#
loop_
_entity_poly.entity_id
_entity_poly.type
_entity_poly.pdbx_seq_one_letter_code
_entity_poly.pdbx_strand_id
1 'polypeptide(L)'
;MPRVRKDGSLLVIETDCYHAAIATEDYVSGVQAGSFRDKESGAHDLGFGLMVVDFLLGPGADEPNTPEQWRYHFGDLFHGHIPKRYVELPQICTQAGRLAYEVTEGTGFAAVRQWFTWTQARPPYRPGSTWEQCLVFPDGVRWFACYDRVTSANAVDALLLRMDMPGHLQHESGDTFEEVYTSWVGRLPAAAFAQDFPPDRCYLYRREDGPIPTRFIKGYKIAGGPWLLGMCLEPGMVYESWCHQRGYVCMIHEIGGRPVKPGQSFGAVHLVGFFDSIEEAETLFDRCAPARAVHVTRQKWRLVA
;
A
#
# COMPACT_ATOMS: atom_id res chain seq x y z
N MET A 1 -26.04 -3.93 -2.92
CA MET A 1 -25.76 -2.48 -2.95
C MET A 1 -24.84 -2.19 -1.79
N PRO A 2 -23.60 -1.76 -2.07
CA PRO A 2 -22.64 -1.45 -1.03
C PRO A 2 -23.14 -0.31 -0.15
N ARG A 3 -22.82 -0.38 1.15
CA ARG A 3 -23.24 0.61 2.14
C ARG A 3 -22.07 1.05 2.99
N VAL A 4 -22.06 2.32 3.38
CA VAL A 4 -21.10 2.87 4.34
C VAL A 4 -21.85 3.33 5.59
N ARG A 5 -21.48 2.80 6.74
CA ARG A 5 -22.00 3.22 8.04
C ARG A 5 -20.86 3.75 8.89
N LYS A 6 -21.03 4.94 9.46
CA LYS A 6 -20.10 5.44 10.48
C LYS A 6 -20.39 4.77 11.82
N ASP A 7 -19.35 4.26 12.47
CA ASP A 7 -19.39 3.61 13.78
C ASP A 7 -18.23 4.13 14.64
N GLY A 8 -18.50 5.16 15.44
CA GLY A 8 -17.45 5.88 16.17
C GLY A 8 -16.39 6.46 15.21
N SER A 9 -15.14 6.01 15.37
CA SER A 9 -13.99 6.36 14.53
C SER A 9 -13.83 5.48 13.29
N LEU A 10 -14.74 4.55 13.04
CA LEU A 10 -14.70 3.65 11.87
C LEU A 10 -15.75 4.04 10.82
N LEU A 11 -15.39 3.88 9.55
CA LEU A 11 -16.32 3.76 8.44
C LEU A 11 -16.42 2.28 8.08
N VAL A 12 -17.56 1.66 8.36
CA VAL A 12 -17.83 0.25 8.06
C VAL A 12 -18.45 0.16 6.67
N ILE A 13 -17.80 -0.61 5.80
CA ILE A 13 -18.22 -0.85 4.43
C ILE A 13 -18.73 -2.29 4.31
N GLU A 14 -19.93 -2.42 3.73
CA GLU A 14 -20.59 -3.69 3.47
C GLU A 14 -20.79 -3.83 1.96
N THR A 15 -20.27 -4.90 1.34
CA THR A 15 -20.64 -5.33 -0.02
C THR A 15 -21.37 -6.68 0.03
N ASP A 16 -21.79 -7.24 -1.09
CA ASP A 16 -22.32 -8.61 -1.15
C ASP A 16 -21.24 -9.69 -0.89
N CYS A 17 -19.99 -9.44 -1.29
CA CYS A 17 -18.88 -10.40 -1.23
C CYS A 17 -17.95 -10.24 -0.02
N TYR A 18 -17.89 -9.05 0.61
CA TYR A 18 -16.96 -8.81 1.72
C TYR A 18 -17.42 -7.71 2.68
N HIS A 19 -16.71 -7.63 3.81
CA HIS A 19 -16.76 -6.53 4.78
C HIS A 19 -15.41 -5.82 4.80
N ALA A 20 -15.39 -4.52 5.08
CA ALA A 20 -14.18 -3.76 5.35
C ALA A 20 -14.46 -2.63 6.35
N ALA A 21 -13.43 -2.14 7.03
CA ALA A 21 -13.52 -0.90 7.80
C ALA A 21 -12.36 0.04 7.50
N ILE A 22 -12.59 1.34 7.56
CA ILE A 22 -11.56 2.37 7.48
C ILE A 22 -11.54 3.13 8.79
N ALA A 23 -10.39 3.16 9.47
CA ALA A 23 -10.20 4.01 10.64
C ALA A 23 -9.98 5.46 10.22
N THR A 24 -10.71 6.36 10.89
CA THR A 24 -10.63 7.81 10.65
C THR A 24 -9.77 8.53 11.69
N GLU A 25 -9.38 7.83 12.76
CA GLU A 25 -8.59 8.33 13.89
C GLU A 25 -7.54 7.29 14.31
N ASP A 26 -6.54 7.75 15.04
CA ASP A 26 -5.41 6.98 15.57
C ASP A 26 -4.57 6.32 14.48
N TYR A 27 -4.76 5.03 14.22
CA TYR A 27 -4.07 4.29 13.17
C TYR A 27 -4.84 4.41 11.86
N VAL A 28 -4.39 5.32 10.99
CA VAL A 28 -5.17 5.78 9.84
C VAL A 28 -4.53 5.39 8.50
N SER A 29 -5.26 5.67 7.42
CA SER A 29 -4.99 5.26 6.02
C SER A 29 -5.30 3.78 5.74
N GLY A 30 -5.69 3.48 4.50
CA GLY A 30 -5.98 2.12 4.08
C GLY A 30 -7.23 1.51 4.74
N VAL A 31 -7.30 0.18 4.70
CA VAL A 31 -8.30 -0.64 5.37
C VAL A 31 -7.75 -1.10 6.73
N GLN A 32 -8.58 -1.00 7.77
CA GLN A 32 -8.26 -1.34 9.15
C GLN A 32 -7.87 -2.82 9.29
N ALA A 33 -6.86 -3.08 10.12
CA ALA A 33 -6.39 -4.42 10.46
C ALA A 33 -7.53 -5.38 10.83
N GLY A 34 -7.51 -6.57 10.19
CA GLY A 34 -8.46 -7.66 10.41
C GLY A 34 -9.89 -7.38 9.96
N SER A 35 -10.16 -6.22 9.35
CA SER A 35 -11.52 -5.81 8.98
C SER A 35 -11.91 -6.22 7.56
N PHE A 36 -10.94 -6.50 6.68
CA PHE A 36 -11.22 -6.94 5.32
C PHE A 36 -11.54 -8.43 5.35
N ARG A 37 -12.82 -8.77 5.26
CA ARG A 37 -13.31 -10.14 5.44
C ARG A 37 -14.11 -10.62 4.24
N ASP A 38 -13.64 -11.70 3.63
CA ASP A 38 -14.32 -12.42 2.58
C ASP A 38 -15.53 -13.18 3.12
N LYS A 39 -16.70 -12.98 2.52
CA LYS A 39 -17.93 -13.69 2.95
C LYS A 39 -18.01 -15.11 2.47
N GLU A 40 -17.40 -15.40 1.32
CA GLU A 40 -17.44 -16.72 0.70
C GLU A 40 -16.60 -17.72 1.49
N SER A 41 -15.32 -17.42 1.71
CA SER A 41 -14.42 -18.29 2.45
C SER A 41 -14.44 -18.04 3.97
N GLY A 42 -14.94 -16.90 4.42
CA GLY A 42 -14.86 -16.46 5.81
C GLY A 42 -13.49 -15.90 6.22
N ALA A 43 -12.50 -15.92 5.32
CA ALA A 43 -11.14 -15.44 5.57
C ALA A 43 -11.09 -13.92 5.79
N HIS A 44 -10.05 -13.45 6.49
CA HIS A 44 -9.81 -12.02 6.72
C HIS A 44 -8.32 -11.69 6.54
N ASP A 45 -7.99 -10.41 6.40
CA ASP A 45 -6.59 -9.97 6.41
C ASP A 45 -5.90 -10.28 7.76
N LEU A 46 -4.63 -10.68 7.70
CA LEU A 46 -3.86 -11.22 8.83
C LEU A 46 -2.85 -10.19 9.37
N GLY A 47 -3.04 -8.93 9.01
CA GLY A 47 -2.00 -7.91 9.06
C GLY A 47 -2.31 -6.76 9.98
N PHE A 48 -1.52 -5.70 9.83
CA PHE A 48 -1.74 -4.41 10.48
C PHE A 48 -2.56 -3.45 9.61
N GLY A 49 -3.42 -3.99 8.73
CA GLY A 49 -4.21 -3.25 7.75
C GLY A 49 -3.68 -3.38 6.32
N LEU A 50 -4.46 -2.86 5.37
CA LEU A 50 -4.17 -2.96 3.93
C LEU A 50 -4.03 -1.59 3.28
N MET A 51 -3.04 -1.41 2.40
CA MET A 51 -2.75 -0.13 1.71
C MET A 51 -2.50 1.03 2.68
N VAL A 52 -1.76 0.76 3.76
CA VAL A 52 -1.39 1.73 4.79
C VAL A 52 -0.25 2.62 4.29
N VAL A 53 -0.34 3.93 4.49
CA VAL A 53 0.63 4.91 3.98
C VAL A 53 1.51 5.46 5.09
N ASP A 54 2.80 5.52 4.80
CA ASP A 54 3.82 6.02 5.72
C ASP A 54 4.15 7.50 5.45
N PHE A 55 5.16 7.77 4.63
CA PHE A 55 5.76 9.10 4.48
C PHE A 55 6.36 9.29 3.08
N LEU A 56 6.90 10.49 2.82
CA LEU A 56 7.63 10.82 1.60
C LEU A 56 9.14 10.66 1.79
N LEU A 57 9.76 9.94 0.87
CA LEU A 57 11.21 9.68 0.84
C LEU A 57 11.85 10.12 -0.47
N GLY A 58 13.18 10.18 -0.46
CA GLY A 58 14.01 10.09 -1.65
C GLY A 58 15.09 9.00 -1.48
N PRO A 59 15.66 8.48 -2.57
CA PRO A 59 16.77 7.54 -2.50
C PRO A 59 18.08 8.22 -2.07
N GLY A 60 19.01 7.42 -1.54
CA GLY A 60 20.37 7.86 -1.18
C GLY A 60 20.55 8.12 0.31
N ALA A 61 21.80 8.21 0.77
CA ALA A 61 22.12 8.38 2.20
C ALA A 61 22.20 9.87 2.57
N ASP A 62 21.74 10.25 3.76
CA ASP A 62 21.82 11.63 4.23
C ASP A 62 23.25 12.19 4.23
N GLU A 63 23.37 13.51 4.02
CA GLU A 63 24.66 14.20 4.11
C GLU A 63 25.16 14.23 5.57
N PRO A 64 26.48 14.22 5.83
CA PRO A 64 27.03 14.19 7.19
C PRO A 64 26.55 15.32 8.12
N ASN A 65 26.17 16.47 7.55
CA ASN A 65 25.65 17.65 8.25
C ASN A 65 24.11 17.64 8.43
N THR A 66 23.39 16.66 7.87
CA THR A 66 21.94 16.54 8.07
C THR A 66 21.66 16.37 9.56
N PRO A 67 20.75 17.13 10.20
CA PRO A 67 20.46 16.95 11.62
C PRO A 67 19.89 15.55 11.90
N GLU A 68 20.24 14.97 13.05
CA GLU A 68 19.95 13.56 13.40
C GLU A 68 18.46 13.20 13.29
N GLN A 69 17.57 14.09 13.74
CA GLN A 69 16.12 13.89 13.66
C GLN A 69 15.57 13.81 12.23
N TRP A 70 16.35 14.22 11.23
CA TRP A 70 15.98 14.15 9.82
C TRP A 70 16.74 13.05 9.07
N ARG A 71 17.58 12.27 9.76
CA ARG A 71 18.31 11.17 9.14
C ARG A 71 17.42 9.94 9.08
N TYR A 72 17.30 9.36 7.90
CA TYR A 72 16.70 8.04 7.79
C TYR A 72 17.69 7.00 8.31
N HIS A 73 17.26 6.20 9.28
CA HIS A 73 18.08 5.13 9.83
C HIS A 73 18.11 3.93 8.88
N PHE A 74 19.30 3.37 8.66
CA PHE A 74 19.52 2.16 7.86
C PHE A 74 20.79 1.42 8.34
N GLY A 75 21.00 0.21 7.83
CA GLY A 75 22.07 -0.70 8.26
C GLY A 75 21.68 -1.64 9.40
N ASP A 76 20.38 -1.84 9.60
CA ASP A 76 19.80 -2.68 10.64
C ASP A 76 18.86 -3.76 10.04
N LEU A 77 18.22 -4.55 10.89
CA LEU A 77 17.26 -5.58 10.47
C LEU A 77 15.96 -5.00 9.89
N PHE A 78 15.64 -3.74 10.19
CA PHE A 78 14.36 -3.13 9.85
C PHE A 78 14.38 -2.48 8.46
N HIS A 79 15.51 -1.86 8.12
CA HIS A 79 15.68 -1.04 6.93
C HIS A 79 16.72 -1.62 5.97
N GLY A 80 17.57 -2.56 6.42
CA GLY A 80 18.64 -3.14 5.62
C GLY A 80 19.69 -2.10 5.21
N HIS A 81 20.57 -2.43 4.28
CA HIS A 81 21.52 -1.46 3.70
C HIS A 81 20.89 -0.69 2.54
N ILE A 82 19.66 -0.22 2.72
CA ILE A 82 18.90 0.54 1.72
C ILE A 82 18.86 2.00 2.14
N PRO A 83 19.78 2.85 1.65
CA PRO A 83 19.83 4.23 2.06
C PRO A 83 18.64 5.02 1.48
N LYS A 84 17.95 5.75 2.35
CA LYS A 84 16.90 6.71 2.00
C LYS A 84 17.17 8.03 2.69
N ARG A 85 16.39 9.05 2.33
CA ARG A 85 16.31 10.33 3.04
C ARG A 85 14.85 10.70 3.21
N TYR A 86 14.49 11.29 4.34
CA TYR A 86 13.17 11.89 4.48
C TYR A 86 13.04 13.08 3.52
N VAL A 87 11.86 13.22 2.92
CA VAL A 87 11.46 14.44 2.22
C VAL A 87 10.50 15.19 3.12
N GLU A 88 9.38 14.55 3.47
CA GLU A 88 8.34 15.13 4.32
C GLU A 88 7.82 14.10 5.33
N LEU A 89 7.46 14.61 6.50
CA LEU A 89 7.04 13.90 7.71
C LEU A 89 5.76 14.57 8.26
N PRO A 90 4.96 13.90 9.10
CA PRO A 90 5.23 12.64 9.78
C PRO A 90 4.90 11.36 8.97
N GLN A 91 5.09 10.20 9.61
CA GLN A 91 4.49 8.94 9.17
C GLN A 91 2.98 9.01 9.39
N ILE A 92 2.19 9.03 8.30
CA ILE A 92 0.75 9.27 8.32
C ILE A 92 0.04 8.26 9.21
N CYS A 93 0.28 6.96 8.98
CA CYS A 93 -0.49 5.91 9.62
C CYS A 93 -0.46 5.92 11.15
N THR A 94 0.62 6.39 11.78
CA THR A 94 0.77 6.38 13.25
C THR A 94 0.75 7.76 13.88
N GLN A 95 0.96 8.83 13.11
CA GLN A 95 1.19 10.17 13.67
C GLN A 95 0.26 11.24 13.09
N ALA A 96 -0.50 10.97 12.03
CA ALA A 96 -1.50 11.93 11.55
C ALA A 96 -2.65 12.10 12.55
N GLY A 97 -2.97 11.06 13.32
CA GLY A 97 -3.98 11.04 14.38
C GLY A 97 -5.43 11.13 13.90
N ARG A 98 -5.72 11.86 12.83
CA ARG A 98 -7.03 11.92 12.17
C ARG A 98 -6.89 12.32 10.70
N LEU A 99 -7.68 11.69 9.83
CA LEU A 99 -7.77 12.07 8.42
C LEU A 99 -9.09 12.75 8.10
N ALA A 100 -9.03 13.77 7.24
CA ALA A 100 -10.23 14.28 6.60
C ALA A 100 -10.67 13.28 5.52
N TYR A 101 -11.98 13.13 5.34
CA TYR A 101 -12.53 12.15 4.41
C TYR A 101 -13.88 12.58 3.80
N GLU A 102 -14.21 11.96 2.68
CA GLU A 102 -15.48 12.06 1.98
C GLU A 102 -15.96 10.66 1.58
N VAL A 103 -17.25 10.41 1.74
CA VAL A 103 -17.90 9.16 1.34
C VAL A 103 -18.75 9.40 0.10
N THR A 104 -18.65 8.50 -0.87
CA THR A 104 -19.55 8.45 -2.05
C THR A 104 -20.18 7.07 -2.13
N GLU A 105 -21.51 7.01 -1.99
CA GLU A 105 -22.29 5.81 -2.26
C GLU A 105 -22.92 5.95 -3.66
N GLY A 106 -22.64 4.98 -4.54
CA GLY A 106 -23.18 4.94 -5.89
C GLY A 106 -23.83 3.60 -6.21
N THR A 107 -24.36 3.47 -7.43
CA THR A 107 -24.99 2.21 -7.85
C THR A 107 -23.94 1.13 -8.02
N GLY A 108 -23.93 0.15 -7.11
CA GLY A 108 -23.03 -1.01 -7.16
C GLY A 108 -21.62 -0.76 -6.62
N PHE A 109 -21.38 0.34 -5.90
CA PHE A 109 -20.11 0.59 -5.23
C PHE A 109 -20.26 1.58 -4.07
N ALA A 110 -19.32 1.53 -3.13
CA ALA A 110 -19.03 2.61 -2.19
C ALA A 110 -17.61 3.11 -2.40
N ALA A 111 -17.33 4.36 -2.07
CA ALA A 111 -15.99 4.92 -2.12
C ALA A 111 -15.72 5.83 -0.93
N VAL A 112 -14.48 5.82 -0.46
CA VAL A 112 -13.98 6.70 0.58
C VAL A 112 -12.73 7.40 0.05
N ARG A 113 -12.78 8.72 -0.02
CA ARG A 113 -11.62 9.56 -0.30
C ARG A 113 -11.11 10.14 1.01
N GLN A 114 -9.82 10.02 1.27
CA GLN A 114 -9.17 10.64 2.43
C GLN A 114 -7.90 11.37 2.02
N TRP A 115 -7.47 12.35 2.81
CA TRP A 115 -6.31 13.16 2.46
C TRP A 115 -5.57 13.71 3.68
N PHE A 116 -4.30 14.04 3.44
CA PHE A 116 -3.40 14.65 4.42
C PHE A 116 -2.47 15.67 3.75
N THR A 117 -2.05 16.69 4.49
CA THR A 117 -1.01 17.63 4.09
C THR A 117 0.16 17.48 5.06
N TRP A 118 1.33 17.11 4.55
CA TRP A 118 2.51 16.95 5.40
C TRP A 118 2.89 18.29 6.06
N THR A 119 3.20 18.21 7.36
CA THR A 119 3.42 19.38 8.21
C THR A 119 4.89 19.60 8.56
N GLN A 120 5.75 18.64 8.24
CA GLN A 120 7.17 18.67 8.52
C GLN A 120 7.98 18.29 7.27
N ALA A 121 9.17 18.86 7.14
CA ALA A 121 10.06 18.55 6.02
C ALA A 121 11.52 18.60 6.45
N ARG A 122 12.32 17.68 5.91
CA ARG A 122 13.78 17.70 6.07
C ARG A 122 14.34 18.88 5.24
N PRO A 123 15.21 19.75 5.78
CA PRO A 123 15.88 20.77 4.97
C PRO A 123 16.65 20.15 3.79
N PRO A 124 16.64 20.77 2.59
CA PRO A 124 16.10 22.09 2.28
C PRO A 124 14.61 22.10 1.85
N TYR A 125 13.90 20.98 1.99
CA TYR A 125 12.49 20.89 1.61
C TYR A 125 11.60 21.72 2.54
N ARG A 126 10.40 22.01 2.06
CA ARG A 126 9.35 22.73 2.79
C ARG A 126 8.15 21.81 2.99
N PRO A 127 7.46 21.86 4.13
CA PRO A 127 6.22 21.11 4.30
C PRO A 127 5.15 21.65 3.34
N GLY A 128 4.18 20.81 3.02
CA GLY A 128 2.97 21.20 2.29
C GLY A 128 2.61 20.29 1.12
N SER A 129 3.35 19.20 0.88
CA SER A 129 2.87 18.19 -0.06
C SER A 129 1.54 17.63 0.43
N THR A 130 0.66 17.29 -0.52
CA THR A 130 -0.64 16.69 -0.23
C THR A 130 -0.65 15.25 -0.70
N TRP A 131 -1.25 14.37 0.08
CA TRP A 131 -1.61 13.02 -0.32
C TRP A 131 -3.12 12.85 -0.27
N GLU A 132 -3.65 12.20 -1.28
CA GLU A 132 -5.04 11.75 -1.38
C GLU A 132 -5.04 10.24 -1.62
N GLN A 133 -5.91 9.52 -0.92
CA GLN A 133 -6.20 8.12 -1.16
C GLN A 133 -7.69 7.93 -1.44
N CYS A 134 -8.00 7.29 -2.56
CA CYS A 134 -9.36 6.94 -2.95
C CYS A 134 -9.53 5.42 -2.91
N LEU A 135 -10.31 4.94 -1.94
CA LEU A 135 -10.67 3.54 -1.77
C LEU A 135 -12.05 3.30 -2.40
N VAL A 136 -12.17 2.36 -3.33
CA VAL A 136 -13.43 2.01 -3.98
C VAL A 136 -13.76 0.55 -3.75
N PHE A 137 -14.96 0.31 -3.23
CA PHE A 137 -15.50 -0.98 -2.83
C PHE A 137 -16.66 -1.38 -3.75
N PRO A 138 -16.38 -2.04 -4.89
CA PRO A 138 -17.40 -2.56 -5.79
C PRO A 138 -18.17 -3.76 -5.22
N ASP A 139 -19.45 -3.86 -5.57
CA ASP A 139 -20.29 -5.06 -5.37
C ASP A 139 -19.91 -6.15 -6.38
N GLY A 140 -20.20 -7.41 -6.05
CA GLY A 140 -20.09 -8.58 -6.93
C GLY A 140 -18.66 -9.09 -7.15
N VAL A 141 -17.68 -8.56 -6.44
CA VAL A 141 -16.27 -8.97 -6.52
C VAL A 141 -15.64 -9.04 -5.13
N ARG A 142 -14.53 -9.79 -5.00
CA ARG A 142 -13.83 -10.02 -3.72
C ARG A 142 -12.61 -9.11 -3.52
N TRP A 143 -12.58 -7.96 -4.20
CA TRP A 143 -11.49 -7.00 -4.17
C TRP A 143 -11.98 -5.55 -4.10
N PHE A 144 -11.11 -4.65 -3.64
CA PHE A 144 -11.29 -3.20 -3.67
C PHE A 144 -10.16 -2.53 -4.45
N ALA A 145 -10.40 -1.33 -4.95
CA ALA A 145 -9.38 -0.50 -5.60
C ALA A 145 -8.87 0.58 -4.64
N CYS A 146 -7.58 0.86 -4.67
CA CYS A 146 -6.93 1.96 -3.96
C CYS A 146 -6.21 2.84 -4.97
N TYR A 147 -6.41 4.15 -4.90
CA TYR A 147 -5.65 5.11 -5.69
C TYR A 147 -4.99 6.13 -4.79
N ASP A 148 -3.67 6.04 -4.69
CA ASP A 148 -2.84 6.99 -3.96
C ASP A 148 -2.28 8.04 -4.93
N ARG A 149 -2.42 9.31 -4.56
CA ARG A 149 -1.91 10.45 -5.32
C ARG A 149 -1.19 11.41 -4.38
N VAL A 150 0.04 11.77 -4.73
CA VAL A 150 0.81 12.82 -4.05
C VAL A 150 0.92 14.02 -4.97
N THR A 151 0.72 15.23 -4.44
CA THR A 151 1.07 16.49 -5.11
C THR A 151 2.17 17.18 -4.31
N SER A 152 3.33 17.38 -4.93
CA SER A 152 4.55 17.82 -4.25
C SER A 152 4.54 19.33 -4.00
N ALA A 153 4.95 19.77 -2.81
CA ALA A 153 5.32 21.16 -2.52
C ALA A 153 6.76 21.49 -2.98
N ASN A 154 7.56 20.47 -3.27
CA ASN A 154 8.99 20.57 -3.50
C ASN A 154 9.39 20.13 -4.91
N ALA A 155 10.53 20.64 -5.37
CA ALA A 155 11.26 20.01 -6.46
C ALA A 155 12.11 18.86 -5.88
N VAL A 156 11.93 17.64 -6.39
CA VAL A 156 12.64 16.45 -5.91
C VAL A 156 12.96 15.56 -7.11
N ASP A 157 14.22 15.16 -7.26
CA ASP A 157 14.67 14.37 -8.42
C ASP A 157 14.06 12.96 -8.47
N ALA A 158 13.75 12.40 -7.30
CA ALA A 158 13.12 11.09 -7.16
C ALA A 158 12.27 11.07 -5.88
N LEU A 159 11.03 11.58 -5.96
CA LEU A 159 10.09 11.52 -4.84
C LEU A 159 9.43 10.15 -4.76
N LEU A 160 9.41 9.58 -3.55
CA LEU A 160 8.86 8.27 -3.25
C LEU A 160 7.71 8.42 -2.25
N LEU A 161 6.63 7.69 -2.49
CA LEU A 161 5.61 7.43 -1.47
C LEU A 161 5.82 6.00 -0.95
N ARG A 162 6.07 5.86 0.36
CA ARG A 162 6.15 4.54 1.02
C ARG A 162 4.79 4.13 1.57
N MET A 163 4.44 2.86 1.34
CA MET A 163 3.22 2.23 1.83
C MET A 163 3.44 0.73 2.09
N ASP A 164 2.51 0.15 2.83
CA ASP A 164 2.35 -1.30 2.94
C ASP A 164 1.44 -1.79 1.81
N MET A 165 1.87 -2.83 1.09
CA MET A 165 1.04 -3.44 0.02
C MET A 165 1.29 -4.95 -0.08
N PRO A 166 0.24 -5.80 -0.08
CA PRO A 166 -1.15 -5.44 0.27
C PRO A 166 -1.26 -4.98 1.72
N GLY A 167 -0.46 -5.58 2.61
CA GLY A 167 -0.30 -5.25 4.02
C GLY A 167 0.79 -6.14 4.62
N HIS A 168 1.32 -5.79 5.78
CA HIS A 168 2.15 -6.69 6.58
C HIS A 168 1.39 -7.96 6.99
N LEU A 169 2.08 -9.05 7.34
CA LEU A 169 1.47 -10.33 7.69
C LEU A 169 1.98 -10.85 9.04
N GLN A 170 1.07 -11.00 10.01
CA GLN A 170 1.35 -11.58 11.32
C GLN A 170 1.34 -13.10 11.27
N HIS A 171 2.28 -13.72 11.97
CA HIS A 171 2.37 -15.17 12.12
C HIS A 171 3.25 -15.53 13.33
N GLU A 172 3.06 -16.74 13.86
CA GLU A 172 3.95 -17.41 14.79
C GLU A 172 4.59 -18.59 14.06
N SER A 173 5.82 -18.39 13.55
CA SER A 173 6.55 -19.43 12.79
C SER A 173 5.83 -19.99 11.55
N GLY A 174 4.86 -19.25 11.00
CA GLY A 174 4.22 -19.57 9.72
C GLY A 174 2.93 -20.38 9.87
N ASP A 175 2.28 -20.27 11.02
CA ASP A 175 1.03 -20.94 11.37
C ASP A 175 -0.21 -20.42 10.62
N THR A 176 -0.22 -19.14 10.26
CA THR A 176 -1.39 -18.47 9.65
C THR A 176 -1.42 -18.47 8.12
N PHE A 177 -0.30 -18.81 7.47
CA PHE A 177 -0.16 -18.73 6.02
C PHE A 177 0.70 -19.87 5.46
N GLU A 178 0.46 -20.25 4.20
CA GLU A 178 1.20 -21.33 3.54
C GLU A 178 2.43 -20.81 2.78
N GLU A 179 2.25 -19.72 2.04
CA GLU A 179 3.28 -19.13 1.20
C GLU A 179 3.02 -17.65 0.92
N VAL A 180 4.09 -16.93 0.62
CA VAL A 180 4.08 -15.58 0.06
C VAL A 180 4.30 -15.67 -1.44
N TYR A 181 3.60 -14.86 -2.22
CA TYR A 181 3.85 -14.71 -3.66
C TYR A 181 4.37 -13.31 -3.95
N THR A 182 5.38 -13.23 -4.81
CA THR A 182 5.79 -11.97 -5.48
C THR A 182 5.96 -12.24 -6.97
N SER A 183 5.54 -11.31 -7.82
CA SER A 183 5.66 -11.50 -9.27
C SER A 183 7.10 -11.45 -9.81
N TRP A 184 8.07 -11.02 -9.00
CA TRP A 184 9.49 -10.96 -9.38
C TRP A 184 10.34 -12.12 -8.84
N VAL A 185 9.90 -12.85 -7.81
CA VAL A 185 10.59 -14.05 -7.28
C VAL A 185 9.79 -15.32 -7.50
N GLY A 186 8.46 -15.24 -7.42
CA GLY A 186 7.55 -16.38 -7.46
C GLY A 186 7.01 -16.73 -6.06
N ARG A 187 6.79 -18.03 -5.83
CA ARG A 187 6.24 -18.56 -4.57
C ARG A 187 7.34 -18.79 -3.55
N LEU A 188 7.10 -18.33 -2.32
CA LEU A 188 8.02 -18.39 -1.19
C LEU A 188 7.32 -19.13 -0.03
N PRO A 189 7.79 -20.31 0.39
CA PRO A 189 7.14 -21.06 1.46
C PRO A 189 7.21 -20.30 2.79
N ALA A 190 6.24 -20.50 3.68
CA ALA A 190 6.24 -19.87 5.01
C ALA A 190 7.55 -20.09 5.80
N ALA A 191 8.19 -21.24 5.62
CA ALA A 191 9.49 -21.56 6.22
C ALA A 191 10.63 -20.59 5.83
N ALA A 192 10.50 -19.89 4.70
CA ALA A 192 11.45 -18.83 4.30
C ALA A 192 11.45 -17.64 5.28
N PHE A 193 10.40 -17.48 6.07
CA PHE A 193 10.19 -16.42 7.04
C PHE A 193 10.29 -16.92 8.49
N ALA A 194 10.96 -18.07 8.71
CA ALA A 194 11.12 -18.64 10.05
C ALA A 194 12.10 -17.86 10.94
N GLN A 195 13.01 -17.08 10.34
CA GLN A 195 14.02 -16.28 11.05
C GLN A 195 14.07 -14.88 10.48
N ASP A 196 14.37 -13.90 11.33
CA ASP A 196 14.51 -12.51 10.91
C ASP A 196 15.64 -12.32 9.89
N PHE A 197 15.39 -11.47 8.90
CA PHE A 197 16.38 -11.05 7.92
C PHE A 197 16.07 -9.66 7.37
N PRO A 198 17.08 -8.86 6.98
CA PRO A 198 16.84 -7.50 6.51
C PRO A 198 16.25 -7.46 5.09
N PRO A 199 15.60 -6.35 4.70
CA PRO A 199 15.01 -6.12 3.38
C PRO A 199 15.84 -6.53 2.17
N ASP A 200 17.13 -6.20 2.18
CA ASP A 200 18.08 -6.33 1.07
C ASP A 200 18.72 -7.72 0.96
N ARG A 201 18.34 -8.68 1.80
CA ARG A 201 18.96 -10.02 1.80
C ARG A 201 18.48 -10.93 0.66
N CYS A 202 17.16 -11.00 0.41
CA CYS A 202 16.59 -12.05 -0.44
C CYS A 202 15.50 -11.59 -1.41
N TYR A 203 14.49 -10.84 -0.93
CA TYR A 203 13.24 -10.64 -1.69
C TYR A 203 12.99 -9.17 -2.07
N LEU A 204 14.08 -8.43 -2.30
CA LEU A 204 14.05 -7.04 -2.74
C LEU A 204 13.87 -6.94 -4.25
N TYR A 205 12.89 -6.15 -4.67
CA TYR A 205 12.79 -5.59 -6.01
C TYR A 205 13.27 -4.14 -5.99
N ARG A 206 14.13 -3.77 -6.94
CA ARG A 206 14.44 -2.38 -7.27
C ARG A 206 14.27 -2.19 -8.76
N ARG A 207 13.60 -1.10 -9.15
CA ARG A 207 13.40 -0.74 -10.55
C ARG A 207 14.71 -0.56 -11.32
N GLU A 208 15.78 -0.21 -10.61
CA GLU A 208 17.10 0.07 -11.18
C GLU A 208 17.92 -1.20 -11.47
N ASP A 209 17.57 -2.34 -10.86
CA ASP A 209 18.38 -3.57 -10.95
C ASP A 209 18.09 -4.40 -12.21
N GLY A 210 17.04 -4.07 -12.96
CA GLY A 210 16.64 -4.88 -14.11
C GLY A 210 15.36 -4.41 -14.81
N PRO A 211 14.79 -5.25 -15.69
CA PRO A 211 13.56 -4.92 -16.38
C PRO A 211 12.39 -4.80 -15.41
N ILE A 212 11.47 -3.88 -15.74
CA ILE A 212 10.22 -3.72 -15.01
C ILE A 212 9.34 -4.97 -15.25
N PRO A 213 8.87 -5.66 -14.20
CA PRO A 213 8.00 -6.82 -14.36
C PRO A 213 6.75 -6.49 -15.16
N THR A 214 6.29 -7.43 -16.00
CA THR A 214 5.03 -7.29 -16.75
C THR A 214 3.83 -7.12 -15.81
N ARG A 215 3.84 -7.83 -14.68
CA ARG A 215 2.84 -7.72 -13.61
C ARG A 215 3.51 -7.39 -12.30
N PHE A 216 2.87 -6.58 -11.48
CA PHE A 216 3.36 -6.28 -10.14
C PHE A 216 2.33 -6.74 -9.12
N ILE A 217 2.48 -7.99 -8.65
CA ILE A 217 1.54 -8.66 -7.75
C ILE A 217 2.31 -9.22 -6.57
N LYS A 218 1.76 -9.06 -5.36
CA LYS A 218 2.34 -9.59 -4.14
C LYS A 218 1.27 -9.88 -3.09
N GLY A 219 1.52 -10.86 -2.23
CA GLY A 219 0.66 -11.14 -1.08
C GLY A 219 0.92 -12.53 -0.54
N TYR A 220 -0.07 -13.16 0.05
CA TYR A 220 0.10 -14.43 0.74
C TYR A 220 -1.12 -15.35 0.61
N LYS A 221 -0.88 -16.66 0.74
CA LYS A 221 -1.90 -17.70 0.80
C LYS A 221 -2.25 -17.96 2.26
N ILE A 222 -3.49 -17.65 2.63
CA ILE A 222 -4.00 -17.95 3.98
C ILE A 222 -4.04 -19.47 4.17
N ALA A 223 -3.64 -19.97 5.34
CA ALA A 223 -3.65 -21.40 5.63
C ALA A 223 -5.04 -22.00 5.46
N GLY A 224 -5.19 -22.95 4.53
CA GLY A 224 -6.47 -23.56 4.16
C GLY A 224 -7.48 -22.61 3.53
N GLY A 225 -7.08 -21.39 3.18
CA GLY A 225 -7.95 -20.30 2.73
C GLY A 225 -7.60 -19.78 1.34
N PRO A 226 -8.18 -18.64 0.91
CA PRO A 226 -7.83 -18.00 -0.36
C PRO A 226 -6.47 -17.31 -0.30
N TRP A 227 -6.01 -16.84 -1.45
CA TRP A 227 -4.94 -15.84 -1.53
C TRP A 227 -5.49 -14.47 -1.14
N LEU A 228 -4.72 -13.70 -0.38
CA LEU A 228 -4.89 -12.25 -0.27
C LEU A 228 -3.75 -11.58 -1.04
N LEU A 229 -4.08 -10.91 -2.16
CA LEU A 229 -3.10 -10.31 -3.07
C LEU A 229 -3.38 -8.83 -3.26
N GLY A 230 -2.29 -8.06 -3.33
CA GLY A 230 -2.28 -6.68 -3.81
C GLY A 230 -1.53 -6.59 -5.14
N MET A 231 -1.98 -5.72 -6.03
CA MET A 231 -1.36 -5.52 -7.33
C MET A 231 -1.30 -4.05 -7.73
N CYS A 232 -0.17 -3.59 -8.28
CA CYS A 232 0.00 -2.23 -8.80
C CYS A 232 -0.23 -2.22 -10.31
N LEU A 233 -1.30 -1.57 -10.77
CA LEU A 233 -1.77 -1.62 -12.17
C LEU A 233 -0.87 -0.86 -13.16
N GLU A 234 0.13 -0.12 -12.67
CA GLU A 234 1.19 0.47 -13.48
C GLU A 234 2.55 0.05 -12.87
N PRO A 235 3.11 -1.11 -13.25
CA PRO A 235 4.38 -1.62 -12.71
C PRO A 235 5.52 -0.61 -12.79
N GLY A 236 5.53 0.24 -13.83
CA GLY A 236 6.55 1.27 -14.01
C GLY A 236 6.50 2.42 -12.99
N MET A 237 5.46 2.49 -12.15
CA MET A 237 5.40 3.40 -11.02
C MET A 237 6.10 2.86 -9.78
N VAL A 238 6.32 1.54 -9.68
CA VAL A 238 7.00 0.94 -8.53
C VAL A 238 8.49 1.27 -8.60
N TYR A 239 9.03 1.85 -7.53
CA TYR A 239 10.46 2.14 -7.40
C TYR A 239 11.18 0.99 -6.71
N GLU A 240 10.69 0.60 -5.53
CA GLU A 240 11.21 -0.53 -4.75
C GLU A 240 10.05 -1.26 -4.07
N SER A 241 10.23 -2.55 -3.81
CA SER A 241 9.24 -3.37 -3.08
C SER A 241 9.94 -4.58 -2.51
N TRP A 242 9.61 -4.98 -1.28
CA TRP A 242 10.22 -6.16 -0.67
C TRP A 242 9.28 -6.88 0.30
N CYS A 243 9.69 -8.09 0.66
CA CYS A 243 9.17 -8.84 1.79
C CYS A 243 10.36 -9.25 2.67
N HIS A 244 10.30 -9.00 3.97
CA HIS A 244 11.32 -9.50 4.89
C HIS A 244 10.74 -9.90 6.24
N GLN A 245 11.47 -10.72 6.98
CA GLN A 245 11.05 -11.17 8.31
C GLN A 245 11.64 -10.28 9.40
N ARG A 246 10.78 -9.75 10.28
CA ARG A 246 11.16 -9.01 11.49
C ARG A 246 10.13 -9.17 12.62
N GLY A 247 9.99 -10.40 13.14
CA GLY A 247 8.89 -10.81 14.03
C GLY A 247 7.52 -10.96 13.33
N TYR A 248 7.36 -10.38 12.15
CA TYR A 248 6.27 -10.60 11.21
C TYR A 248 6.81 -10.42 9.78
N VAL A 249 6.05 -10.85 8.77
CA VAL A 249 6.43 -10.62 7.37
C VAL A 249 6.09 -9.17 6.99
N CYS A 250 7.13 -8.33 6.94
CA CYS A 250 7.04 -6.94 6.57
C CYS A 250 7.00 -6.79 5.04
N MET A 251 5.94 -6.16 4.54
CA MET A 251 5.65 -6.00 3.11
C MET A 251 5.63 -4.53 2.71
N ILE A 252 6.77 -3.98 2.35
CA ILE A 252 6.89 -2.58 1.92
C ILE A 252 6.77 -2.44 0.41
N HIS A 253 6.21 -1.32 -0.03
CA HIS A 253 6.05 -0.93 -1.41
C HIS A 253 6.31 0.58 -1.54
N GLU A 254 7.14 0.97 -2.50
CA GLU A 254 7.45 2.36 -2.78
C GLU A 254 7.10 2.68 -4.23
N ILE A 255 6.27 3.71 -4.43
CA ILE A 255 5.93 4.21 -5.77
C ILE A 255 6.58 5.57 -6.04
N GLY A 256 6.74 5.92 -7.32
CA GLY A 256 7.34 7.19 -7.76
C GLY A 256 8.75 7.00 -8.30
N GLY A 257 9.71 7.72 -7.70
CA GLY A 257 11.11 7.69 -8.09
C GLY A 257 11.39 8.39 -9.41
N ARG A 258 10.56 9.40 -9.72
CA ARG A 258 10.69 10.25 -10.92
C ARG A 258 10.84 11.71 -10.47
N PRO A 259 11.45 12.57 -11.30
CA PRO A 259 11.52 13.99 -10.99
C PRO A 259 10.13 14.61 -10.88
N VAL A 260 9.91 15.38 -9.82
CA VAL A 260 8.68 16.14 -9.59
C VAL A 260 9.03 17.60 -9.31
N LYS A 261 8.19 18.51 -9.81
CA LYS A 261 8.24 19.95 -9.50
C LYS A 261 7.14 20.32 -8.51
N PRO A 262 7.24 21.49 -7.85
CA PRO A 262 6.14 22.01 -7.04
C PRO A 262 4.83 22.07 -7.83
N GLY A 263 3.74 21.57 -7.22
CA GLY A 263 2.41 21.47 -7.81
C GLY A 263 2.20 20.28 -8.76
N GLN A 264 3.24 19.51 -9.09
CA GLN A 264 3.09 18.29 -9.89
C GLN A 264 2.67 17.10 -9.01
N SER A 265 1.91 16.18 -9.62
CA SER A 265 1.46 14.97 -8.95
C SER A 265 2.06 13.70 -9.56
N PHE A 266 2.18 12.67 -8.74
CA PHE A 266 2.35 11.28 -9.15
C PHE A 266 1.44 10.39 -8.29
N GLY A 267 1.20 9.17 -8.74
CA GLY A 267 0.32 8.24 -8.04
C GLY A 267 0.28 6.87 -8.71
N ALA A 268 -0.40 5.93 -8.08
CA ALA A 268 -0.59 4.58 -8.60
C ALA A 268 -1.94 4.02 -8.17
N VAL A 269 -2.53 3.18 -9.02
CA VAL A 269 -3.74 2.42 -8.70
C VAL A 269 -3.35 1.00 -8.33
N HIS A 270 -3.93 0.54 -7.23
CA HIS A 270 -3.79 -0.82 -6.75
C HIS A 270 -5.15 -1.51 -6.67
N LEU A 271 -5.16 -2.83 -6.89
CA LEU A 271 -6.28 -3.69 -6.52
C LEU A 271 -5.83 -4.61 -5.40
N VAL A 272 -6.66 -4.77 -4.37
CA VAL A 272 -6.39 -5.66 -3.24
C VAL A 272 -7.61 -6.52 -2.98
N GLY A 273 -7.43 -7.83 -2.85
CA GLY A 273 -8.56 -8.73 -2.69
C GLY A 273 -8.22 -10.18 -2.43
N PHE A 274 -9.28 -10.97 -2.32
CA PHE A 274 -9.23 -12.42 -2.19
C PHE A 274 -9.33 -13.10 -3.55
N PHE A 275 -8.52 -14.12 -3.76
CA PHE A 275 -8.45 -14.90 -4.99
C PHE A 275 -8.29 -16.38 -4.69
N ASP A 276 -8.91 -17.22 -5.50
CA ASP A 276 -8.76 -18.68 -5.33
C ASP A 276 -7.41 -19.15 -5.88
N SER A 277 -6.87 -18.43 -6.88
CA SER A 277 -5.56 -18.72 -7.48
C SER A 277 -4.80 -17.46 -7.90
N ILE A 278 -3.50 -17.62 -8.15
CA ILE A 278 -2.67 -16.53 -8.71
C ILE A 278 -3.12 -16.20 -10.13
N GLU A 279 -3.51 -17.21 -10.91
CA GLU A 279 -3.96 -17.06 -12.30
C GLU A 279 -5.24 -16.21 -12.40
N GLU A 280 -6.13 -16.30 -11.41
CA GLU A 280 -7.30 -15.41 -11.30
C GLU A 280 -6.87 -13.95 -11.09
N ALA A 281 -5.92 -13.72 -10.19
CA ALA A 281 -5.37 -12.39 -9.91
C ALA A 281 -4.62 -11.82 -11.14
N GLU A 282 -3.86 -12.65 -11.86
CA GLU A 282 -3.21 -12.25 -13.11
C GLU A 282 -4.23 -11.89 -14.20
N THR A 283 -5.32 -12.65 -14.31
CA THR A 283 -6.40 -12.35 -15.27
C THR A 283 -7.11 -11.04 -14.94
N LEU A 284 -7.31 -10.73 -13.65
CA LEU A 284 -7.82 -9.43 -13.21
C LEU A 284 -6.82 -8.32 -13.54
N PHE A 285 -5.54 -8.52 -13.24
CA PHE A 285 -4.47 -7.58 -13.53
C PHE A 285 -4.46 -7.21 -15.02
N ASP A 286 -4.41 -8.20 -15.91
CA ASP A 286 -4.31 -7.98 -17.36
C ASP A 286 -5.53 -7.26 -17.93
N ARG A 287 -6.71 -7.43 -17.32
CA ARG A 287 -7.94 -6.74 -17.71
C ARG A 287 -7.95 -5.27 -17.28
N CYS A 288 -7.30 -4.95 -16.17
CA CYS A 288 -7.37 -3.63 -15.53
C CYS A 288 -6.14 -2.76 -15.82
N ALA A 289 -4.99 -3.36 -16.14
CA ALA A 289 -3.75 -2.64 -16.43
C ALA A 289 -3.70 -2.18 -17.90
N PRO A 290 -3.05 -1.02 -18.19
CA PRO A 290 -2.54 -0.06 -17.22
C PRO A 290 -3.67 0.87 -16.72
N ALA A 291 -3.80 1.01 -15.40
CA ALA A 291 -4.62 2.04 -14.80
C ALA A 291 -3.75 2.95 -13.92
N ARG A 292 -3.90 4.26 -14.10
CA ARG A 292 -3.11 5.31 -13.45
C ARG A 292 -3.93 6.24 -12.57
N ALA A 293 -5.26 6.22 -12.71
CA ALA A 293 -6.15 6.95 -11.83
C ALA A 293 -7.48 6.22 -11.63
N VAL A 294 -8.15 6.57 -10.53
CA VAL A 294 -9.54 6.20 -10.25
C VAL A 294 -10.40 7.45 -10.33
N HIS A 295 -11.48 7.40 -11.11
CA HIS A 295 -12.47 8.47 -11.18
C HIS A 295 -13.76 7.99 -10.51
N VAL A 296 -14.27 8.76 -9.55
CA VAL A 296 -15.53 8.47 -8.83
C VAL A 296 -16.49 9.64 -8.99
N THR A 297 -17.75 9.33 -9.33
CA THR A 297 -18.90 10.24 -9.24
C THR A 297 -20.03 9.52 -8.52
N ARG A 298 -21.11 10.21 -8.14
CA ARG A 298 -22.28 9.55 -7.54
C ARG A 298 -22.94 8.50 -8.46
N GLN A 299 -22.74 8.58 -9.78
CA GLN A 299 -23.36 7.64 -10.72
C GLN A 299 -22.49 6.43 -11.04
N LYS A 300 -21.16 6.60 -11.04
CA LYS A 300 -20.23 5.57 -11.49
C LYS A 300 -18.83 5.80 -10.96
N TRP A 301 -18.05 4.74 -10.99
CA TRP A 301 -16.59 4.82 -10.88
C TRP A 301 -15.94 4.15 -12.08
N ARG A 302 -14.66 4.47 -12.35
CA ARG A 302 -13.86 3.78 -13.37
C ARG A 302 -12.37 3.89 -13.10
N LEU A 303 -11.64 2.88 -13.57
CA LEU A 303 -10.21 2.94 -13.79
C LEU A 303 -9.90 3.76 -15.06
N VAL A 304 -8.82 4.53 -15.02
CA VAL A 304 -8.37 5.39 -16.13
C VAL A 304 -6.89 5.13 -16.39
N ALA A 305 -6.53 4.89 -17.65
CA ALA A 305 -5.16 4.69 -18.13
C ALA A 305 -4.39 6.00 -18.30
#